data_AF-A0A8S4RPT5-F1
#
_entry.id   AF-A0A8S4RPT5-F1
#
_cell.length_a   1.000
_cell.length_b   1.000
_cell.length_c   1.000
_cell.angle_alpha   90.00
_cell.angle_beta   90.00
_cell.angle_gamma   90.00
#
_symmetry.space_group_name_H-M   'P 1'
#
loop_
_entity.id
_entity.type
_entity.pdbx_description
1 polymer ?
#
loop_
_entity_poly.entity_id
_entity_poly.type
_entity_poly.pdbx_seq_one_letter_code
_entity_poly.pdbx_strand_id
1 'polypeptide(L)'
;MFSSCTAPLALDVRAPVHIVTGSAGCSEGRDRFSHTPSPWSAFRSQDYGYTRFKAYNHTHIVIEQVSVDLGGQVIDAFWLKKNVTN
;
A
#
# COMPACT_ATOMS: atom_id res chain seq x y z
N MET A 1 -11.76 -17.10 -12.56
CA MET A 1 -12.50 -17.13 -11.27
C MET A 1 -12.14 -15.88 -10.51
N PHE A 2 -13.05 -14.91 -10.49
CA PHE A 2 -12.87 -13.64 -9.78
C PHE A 2 -13.05 -13.89 -8.28
N SER A 3 -11.99 -13.75 -7.49
CA SER A 3 -12.10 -13.57 -6.05
C SER A 3 -11.82 -12.09 -5.76
N SER A 4 -12.88 -11.30 -5.79
CA SER A 4 -12.88 -9.92 -5.31
C SER A 4 -12.66 -9.93 -3.80
N CYS A 5 -11.41 -9.76 -3.37
CA CYS A 5 -11.14 -9.23 -2.03
C CYS A 5 -11.39 -7.73 -2.10
N THR A 6 -12.67 -7.35 -2.11
CA THR A 6 -13.10 -5.98 -1.86
C THR A 6 -12.93 -5.74 -0.36
N ALA A 7 -11.68 -5.54 0.09
CA ALA A 7 -11.45 -4.91 1.37
C ALA A 7 -12.03 -3.49 1.22
N PRO A 8 -13.06 -3.10 2.00
CA PRO A 8 -13.57 -1.75 1.93
C PRO A 8 -12.40 -0.80 2.25
N LEU A 9 -12.33 0.31 1.50
CA LEU A 9 -11.28 1.34 1.51
C LEU A 9 -11.15 2.11 2.84
N ALA A 10 -11.58 1.50 3.95
CA ALA A 10 -11.40 1.94 5.33
C ALA A 10 -11.22 0.69 6.20
N LEU A 11 -9.96 0.37 6.50
CA LEU A 11 -9.56 -0.79 7.28
C LEU A 11 -9.55 -0.40 8.77
N ASP A 12 -10.65 -0.68 9.49
CA ASP A 12 -10.67 -0.68 10.96
C ASP A 12 -10.02 -1.99 11.44
N VAL A 13 -8.70 -2.02 11.35
CA VAL A 13 -7.89 -3.18 11.74
C VAL A 13 -7.32 -2.94 13.13
N ARG A 14 -7.53 -3.91 14.01
CA ARG A 14 -6.86 -3.94 15.32
C ARG A 14 -5.36 -4.29 15.24
N ALA A 15 -4.89 -4.67 14.04
CA ALA A 15 -3.50 -5.01 13.76
C ALA A 15 -2.83 -3.92 12.91
N PRO A 16 -1.50 -3.73 13.01
CA PRO A 16 -0.79 -2.77 12.19
C PRO A 16 -0.86 -3.14 10.70
N VAL A 17 -0.94 -2.13 9.85
CA VAL A 17 -0.79 -2.29 8.40
C VAL A 17 0.69 -2.22 8.06
N HIS A 18 1.23 -3.28 7.47
CA HIS A 18 2.62 -3.35 7.04
C HIS A 18 2.74 -2.88 5.59
N ILE A 19 3.53 -1.84 5.38
CA ILE A 19 3.76 -1.23 4.06
C ILE A 19 5.24 -1.39 3.73
N VAL A 20 5.53 -2.01 2.59
CA VAL A 20 6.90 -2.19 2.10
C VAL A 20 7.09 -1.26 0.92
N THR A 21 7.94 -0.25 1.10
CA THR A 21 8.30 0.74 0.08
C THR A 21 9.83 0.75 -0.07
N GLY A 22 10.34 -0.22 -0.81
CA GLY A 22 11.79 -0.46 -0.99
C GLY A 22 12.30 -0.31 -2.43
N SER A 23 11.45 0.14 -3.35
CA SER A 23 11.75 0.21 -4.79
C SER A 23 12.11 1.64 -5.20
N ALA A 24 13.10 2.27 -4.55
CA ALA A 24 13.53 3.63 -4.92
C ALA A 24 14.42 3.68 -6.18
N GLY A 25 14.92 2.52 -6.64
CA GLY A 25 15.80 2.41 -7.81
C GLY A 25 17.20 1.88 -7.46
N CYS A 26 17.29 0.62 -7.05
CA CYS A 26 18.57 -0.06 -6.80
C CYS A 26 19.12 -0.67 -8.10
N SER A 27 20.44 -0.73 -8.24
CA SER A 27 21.14 -1.34 -9.38
C SER A 27 20.85 -2.83 -9.57
N GLU A 28 20.38 -3.49 -8.52
CA GLU A 28 20.11 -4.93 -8.40
C GLU A 28 18.80 -5.34 -9.10
N GLY A 29 18.05 -4.38 -9.65
CA GLY A 29 16.82 -4.66 -10.41
C GLY A 29 15.59 -4.81 -9.51
N ARG A 30 14.62 -5.61 -9.97
CA ARG A 30 13.32 -5.82 -9.32
C ARG A 30 13.14 -7.28 -8.96
N ASP A 31 12.87 -7.57 -7.70
CA ASP A 31 12.51 -8.93 -7.28
C ASP A 31 11.15 -9.35 -7.83
N ARG A 32 11.04 -10.64 -8.18
CA ARG A 32 9.80 -11.23 -8.67
C ARG A 32 8.88 -11.57 -7.51
N PHE A 33 7.60 -11.23 -7.65
CA PHE A 33 6.59 -11.71 -6.71
C PHE A 33 6.34 -13.21 -6.88
N SER A 34 6.04 -13.88 -5.76
CA SER A 34 5.50 -15.24 -5.80
C SER A 34 4.20 -15.28 -6.60
N HIS A 35 4.04 -16.31 -7.44
CA HIS A 35 2.86 -16.52 -8.28
C HIS A 35 1.56 -16.59 -7.45
N THR A 36 1.64 -17.15 -6.25
CA THR A 36 0.49 -17.24 -5.34
C THR A 36 0.54 -16.09 -4.33
N PRO A 37 -0.41 -15.12 -4.38
CA PRO A 37 -0.54 -14.12 -3.32
C PRO A 37 -0.87 -14.79 -2.01
N SER A 38 -0.19 -14.39 -0.94
CA SER A 38 -0.65 -14.69 0.41
C SER A 38 -1.93 -13.91 0.71
N PRO A 39 -2.87 -14.46 1.50
CA PRO A 39 -4.16 -13.82 1.77
C PRO A 39 -4.06 -12.49 2.53
N TRP A 40 -2.94 -12.23 3.21
CA TRP A 40 -2.65 -10.99 3.92
C TRP A 40 -2.03 -9.89 3.04
N SER A 41 -1.74 -10.17 1.77
CA SER A 41 -1.21 -9.20 0.81
C SER A 41 -2.35 -8.56 0.05
N ALA A 42 -2.72 -7.32 0.40
CA ALA A 42 -3.82 -6.60 -0.27
C ALA A 42 -3.40 -6.03 -1.64
N PHE A 43 -2.24 -5.38 -1.71
CA PHE A 43 -1.69 -4.78 -2.93
C PHE A 43 -0.19 -5.06 -3.04
N ARG A 44 0.31 -5.20 -4.26
CA ARG A 44 1.73 -5.41 -4.57
C ARG A 44 2.05 -4.89 -5.96
N SER A 45 3.13 -4.11 -6.07
CA SER A 45 3.63 -3.56 -7.33
C SER A 45 5.15 -3.71 -7.41
N GLN A 46 5.67 -3.98 -8.61
CA GLN A 46 7.11 -4.07 -8.88
C GLN A 46 7.69 -2.73 -9.36
N ASP A 47 6.84 -1.71 -9.52
CA ASP A 47 7.26 -0.42 -10.04
C ASP A 47 8.24 0.26 -9.08
N TYR A 48 9.22 0.96 -9.67
CA TYR A 48 10.01 1.91 -8.92
C TYR A 48 9.14 3.11 -8.54
N GLY A 49 9.26 3.56 -7.31
CA GLY A 49 8.31 4.48 -6.75
C GLY A 49 8.67 4.96 -5.36
N TYR A 50 7.78 5.80 -4.83
CA TYR A 50 7.87 6.30 -3.47
C TYR A 50 6.48 6.38 -2.85
N THR A 51 6.46 6.34 -1.52
CA THR A 51 5.22 6.48 -0.75
C THR A 51 5.01 7.94 -0.33
N ARG A 52 3.79 8.45 -0.51
CA ARG A 52 3.36 9.70 0.12
C ARG A 52 2.51 9.37 1.34
N PHE A 53 2.91 9.92 2.47
CA PHE A 53 2.21 9.78 3.75
C PHE A 53 1.73 11.16 4.19
N LYS A 54 0.44 11.29 4.49
CA LYS A 54 -0.13 12.53 5.00
C LYS A 54 -1.10 12.28 6.15
N ALA A 55 -0.74 12.73 7.34
CA ALA A 55 -1.62 12.74 8.50
C ALA A 55 -2.49 14.00 8.48
N TYR A 56 -3.82 13.81 8.40
CA TYR A 56 -4.77 14.93 8.40
C TYR A 56 -5.22 15.33 9.80
N ASN A 57 -5.33 14.35 10.70
CA ASN A 57 -5.71 14.55 12.09
C ASN A 57 -5.20 13.36 12.93
N HIS A 58 -5.51 13.33 14.22
CA HIS A 58 -5.08 12.26 15.14
C HIS A 58 -5.63 10.86 14.81
N THR A 59 -6.61 10.78 13.90
CA THR A 59 -7.30 9.53 13.55
C THR A 59 -7.20 9.14 12.08
N HIS A 60 -6.84 10.03 11.17
CA HIS A 60 -6.88 9.80 9.72
C HIS A 60 -5.53 10.09 9.07
N ILE A 61 -5.03 9.08 8.38
CA ILE A 61 -3.82 9.14 7.58
C ILE A 61 -4.18 8.70 6.17
N VAL A 62 -3.67 9.41 5.17
CA VAL A 62 -3.69 8.97 3.77
C VAL A 62 -2.32 8.47 3.38
N ILE A 63 -2.32 7.33 2.68
CA ILE A 63 -1.14 6.72 2.12
C ILE A 63 -1.38 6.53 0.63
N GLU A 64 -0.41 6.99 -0.17
CA GLU A 64 -0.40 6.83 -1.62
C GLU A 64 0.91 6.20 -2.05
N GLN A 65 0.87 5.19 -2.91
CA GLN A 65 2.04 4.65 -3.61
C GLN A 65 2.13 5.32 -4.98
N VAL A 66 3.23 5.99 -5.26
CA VAL A 66 3.47 6.69 -6.51
C VAL A 66 4.52 5.95 -7.31
N SER A 67 4.16 5.53 -8.53
CA SER A 67 5.06 4.89 -9.48
C SER A 67 5.80 5.94 -10.30
N VAL A 68 7.13 5.92 -10.24
CA VAL A 68 8.01 6.73 -11.10
C VAL A 68 8.05 6.14 -12.50
N ASP A 69 7.99 4.81 -12.63
CA ASP A 69 7.97 4.12 -13.93
C ASP A 69 6.77 4.56 -14.80
N LEU A 70 5.65 4.90 -14.17
CA LEU A 70 4.44 5.39 -14.83
C LEU A 70 4.36 6.93 -14.88
N GLY A 71 5.49 7.63 -14.70
CA GLY A 71 5.55 9.09 -14.78
C GLY A 71 4.97 9.82 -13.57
N GLY A 72 4.98 9.20 -12.40
CA GLY A 72 4.45 9.76 -11.15
C GLY A 72 2.96 9.50 -10.93
N GLN A 73 2.41 8.46 -11.57
CA GLN A 73 1.02 8.04 -11.33
C GLN A 73 0.86 7.38 -9.96
N VAL A 74 -0.28 7.64 -9.32
CA VAL A 74 -0.67 6.97 -8.07
C VAL A 74 -1.23 5.60 -8.43
N ILE A 75 -0.54 4.54 -7.99
CA ILE A 75 -0.90 3.15 -8.29
C ILE A 75 -1.72 2.50 -7.16
N ASP A 76 -1.62 3.03 -5.94
CA ASP A 76 -2.42 2.61 -4.80
C ASP A 76 -2.64 3.80 -3.86
N ALA A 77 -3.84 3.89 -3.29
CA ALA A 77 -4.21 4.94 -2.35
C ALA A 77 -5.28 4.44 -1.38
N PHE A 78 -5.03 4.61 -0.08
CA PHE A 78 -5.99 4.23 0.95
C PHE A 78 -5.92 5.13 2.19
N TRP A 79 -7.02 5.12 2.93
CA TRP A 79 -7.14 5.81 4.21
C TRP A 79 -6.93 4.83 5.35
N LEU A 80 -6.00 5.16 6.24
CA LEU A 80 -5.87 4.51 7.54
C LEU A 80 -6.62 5.33 8.58
N LYS A 81 -7.56 4.65 9.25
CA LYS A 81 -8.29 5.21 10.38
C LYS A 81 -7.83 4.54 11.68
N LYS A 82 -7.24 5.32 12.58
CA LYS A 82 -6.91 4.86 13.93
C LYS A 82 -8.19 4.80 14.76
N ASN A 83 -8.47 3.62 15.31
CA ASN A 83 -9.51 3.44 16.31
C ASN A 83 -8.97 3.92 17.67
N VAL A 84 -9.56 4.98 18.23
CA VAL A 84 -9.20 5.52 19.55
C VAL A 84 -10.29 5.07 20.50
N THR A 85 -10.04 3.99 21.23
CA THR A 85 -10.83 3.65 22.41
C THR A 85 -10.46 4.63 23.52
N ASN A 86 -11.46 5.35 24.03
CA ASN A 86 -11.35 6.17 25.25
C ASN A 86 -11.03 5.32 26.47
#